data_AF-A0A4Q9GUA7-F1
#
_entry.id   AF-A0A4Q9GUA7-F1
#
_cell.length_a   1.000
_cell.length_b   1.000
_cell.length_c   1.000
_cell.angle_alpha   90.00
_cell.angle_beta   90.00
_cell.angle_gamma   90.00
#
_symmetry.space_group_name_H-M   'P 1'
#
loop_
_entity.id
_entity.type
_entity.pdbx_description
1 polymer ?
#
loop_
_entity_poly.entity_id
_entity_poly.type
_entity_poly.pdbx_seq_one_letter_code
_entity_poly.pdbx_strand_id
1 'polypeptide(L)'
;MKHCAITFQPKDHSSLARTNEFFQMVKAAKASGDTEDTAAFESYLNDQERQYFWHPTPDEMAQWNMEWNATPVNVRLSPSMPTPPWDFESMLASLWDGEYDLIEIHAYEGHHSMSFEPHAYPFGGTGCMVAMLECFGNTVIGIDDGTGFAPFKPRPIWQPKASITQQKKSWQFWRK
;
A
#
# COMPACT_ATOMS: atom_id res chain seq x y z
N MET A 1 -9.62 18.91 -17.58
CA MET A 1 -8.23 18.38 -17.54
C MET A 1 -8.33 16.88 -17.30
N LYS A 2 -7.42 16.08 -17.84
CA LYS A 2 -7.44 14.63 -17.59
C LYS A 2 -6.73 14.41 -16.24
N HIS A 3 -7.47 13.97 -15.23
CA HIS A 3 -6.92 13.65 -13.91
C HIS A 3 -5.89 12.50 -14.00
N CYS A 4 -4.98 12.42 -13.02
CA CYS A 4 -4.14 11.24 -12.84
C CYS A 4 -5.02 10.06 -12.43
N ALA A 5 -4.60 8.83 -12.73
CA ALA A 5 -5.44 7.67 -12.52
C ALA A 5 -4.67 6.38 -12.22
N ILE A 6 -5.30 5.51 -11.44
CA ILE A 6 -4.91 4.12 -11.25
C ILE A 6 -6.00 3.23 -11.83
N THR A 7 -5.65 2.46 -12.86
CA THR A 7 -6.55 1.50 -13.50
C THR A 7 -6.45 0.16 -12.77
N PHE A 8 -7.60 -0.43 -12.44
CA PHE A 8 -7.66 -1.69 -11.71
C PHE A 8 -8.87 -2.54 -12.12
N GLN A 9 -8.78 -3.83 -11.84
CA GLN A 9 -9.83 -4.81 -12.01
C GLN A 9 -10.34 -5.27 -10.64
N PRO A 10 -11.62 -5.06 -10.32
CA PRO A 10 -12.20 -5.66 -9.13
C PRO A 10 -12.22 -7.18 -9.22
N LYS A 11 -11.98 -7.84 -8.08
CA LYS A 11 -12.14 -9.29 -7.94
C LYS A 11 -13.59 -9.71 -8.16
N ASP A 12 -14.52 -8.96 -7.56
CA ASP A 12 -15.95 -9.17 -7.66
C ASP A 12 -16.72 -7.87 -7.32
N HIS A 13 -18.05 -7.92 -7.37
CA HIS A 13 -18.88 -6.75 -7.02
C HIS A 13 -18.71 -6.31 -5.57
N SER A 14 -18.41 -7.24 -4.65
CA SER A 14 -18.21 -6.93 -3.23
C SER A 14 -16.90 -6.17 -3.03
N SER A 15 -15.82 -6.59 -3.69
CA SER A 15 -14.53 -5.89 -3.62
C SER A 15 -14.65 -4.46 -4.13
N LEU A 16 -15.36 -4.25 -5.25
CA LEU A 16 -15.61 -2.92 -5.79
C LEU A 16 -16.45 -2.06 -4.82
N ALA A 17 -17.51 -2.62 -4.24
CA ALA A 17 -18.38 -1.89 -3.31
C ALA A 17 -17.60 -1.42 -2.07
N ARG A 18 -16.84 -2.33 -1.45
CA ARG A 18 -16.00 -2.00 -0.27
C ARG A 18 -14.91 -0.99 -0.59
N THR A 19 -14.29 -1.11 -1.77
CA THR A 19 -13.30 -0.13 -2.24
C THR A 19 -13.92 1.26 -2.39
N ASN A 20 -15.12 1.36 -2.97
CA ASN A 20 -15.81 2.64 -3.11
C ASN A 20 -16.18 3.25 -1.77
N GLU A 21 -16.73 2.46 -0.85
CA GLU A 21 -17.09 2.93 0.49
C GLU A 21 -15.86 3.47 1.23
N PHE A 22 -14.79 2.69 1.30
CA PHE A 22 -13.55 3.11 1.95
C PHE A 22 -12.92 4.34 1.27
N PHE A 23 -12.90 4.37 -0.06
CA PHE A 23 -12.44 5.54 -0.82
C PHE A 23 -13.23 6.80 -0.48
N GLN A 24 -14.55 6.72 -0.38
CA GLN A 24 -15.37 7.88 0.00
C GLN A 24 -15.12 8.31 1.43
N MET A 25 -14.92 7.37 2.36
CA MET A 25 -14.54 7.68 3.75
C MET A 25 -13.20 8.45 3.81
N VAL A 26 -12.16 7.94 3.14
CA VAL A 26 -10.84 8.58 3.09
C VAL A 26 -10.94 9.96 2.42
N LYS A 27 -11.62 10.04 1.27
CA LYS A 27 -11.81 11.31 0.54
C LYS A 27 -12.50 12.36 1.41
N ALA A 28 -13.59 12.00 2.08
CA ALA A 28 -14.35 12.92 2.91
C ALA A 28 -13.52 13.42 4.10
N ALA A 29 -12.79 12.51 4.76
CA ALA A 29 -11.99 12.85 5.93
C ALA A 29 -10.73 13.65 5.59
N LYS A 30 -10.07 13.37 4.44
CA LYS A 30 -8.98 14.21 3.94
C LYS A 30 -9.45 15.62 3.58
N ALA A 31 -10.65 15.74 3.00
CA ALA A 31 -11.22 17.04 2.61
C ALA A 31 -11.70 17.90 3.79
N SER A 32 -12.03 17.30 4.94
CA SER A 32 -12.40 18.06 6.14
C SER A 32 -11.20 18.71 6.84
N GLY A 33 -9.99 18.22 6.57
CA GLY A 33 -8.77 18.66 7.26
C GLY A 33 -8.67 18.17 8.71
N ASP A 34 -9.50 17.18 9.08
CA ASP A 34 -9.44 16.57 10.40
C ASP A 34 -8.15 15.76 10.56
N THR A 35 -7.84 15.40 11.81
CA THR A 35 -6.76 14.45 12.09
C THR A 35 -7.14 13.06 11.62
N GLU A 36 -6.17 12.33 11.11
CA GLU A 36 -6.32 10.91 10.76
C GLU A 36 -6.80 10.10 11.99
N ASP A 37 -8.00 9.51 11.91
CA ASP A 37 -8.50 8.56 12.90
C ASP A 37 -8.23 7.12 12.44
N THR A 38 -6.98 6.70 12.59
CA THR A 38 -6.49 5.38 12.18
C THR A 38 -7.37 4.25 12.72
N ALA A 39 -7.84 4.36 13.97
CA ALA A 39 -8.67 3.33 14.61
C ALA A 39 -10.05 3.20 13.94
N ALA A 40 -10.67 4.31 13.54
CA ALA A 40 -11.93 4.29 12.81
C ALA A 40 -11.77 3.57 11.45
N PHE A 41 -10.71 3.88 10.70
CA PHE A 41 -10.44 3.22 9.41
C PHE A 41 -10.09 1.74 9.58
N GLU A 42 -9.31 1.38 10.60
CA GLU A 42 -8.97 -0.01 10.88
C GLU A 42 -10.21 -0.84 11.24
N SER A 43 -11.17 -0.26 11.95
CA SER A 43 -12.41 -0.92 12.34
C SER A 43 -13.32 -1.26 11.14
N TYR A 44 -13.18 -0.54 10.03
CA TYR A 44 -13.93 -0.83 8.78
C TYR A 44 -13.44 -2.11 8.09
N LEU A 45 -12.17 -2.45 8.26
CA LEU A 45 -11.58 -3.63 7.63
C LEU A 45 -12.12 -4.92 8.27
N ASN A 46 -12.28 -5.96 7.46
CA ASN A 46 -12.48 -7.31 7.97
C ASN A 46 -11.12 -8.01 8.20
N ASP A 47 -11.17 -9.22 8.78
CA ASP A 47 -9.94 -9.94 9.13
C ASP A 47 -9.09 -10.33 7.92
N GLN A 48 -9.71 -10.58 6.76
CA GLN A 48 -8.98 -10.89 5.53
C GLN A 48 -8.25 -9.65 4.99
N GLU A 49 -8.89 -8.49 5.02
CA GLU A 49 -8.30 -7.21 4.62
C GLU A 49 -7.19 -6.77 5.58
N ARG A 50 -7.36 -7.00 6.89
CA ARG A 50 -6.31 -6.76 7.89
C ARG A 50 -5.09 -7.64 7.68
N GLN A 51 -5.28 -8.87 7.18
CA GLN A 51 -4.18 -9.80 6.87
C GLN A 51 -3.37 -9.40 5.63
N TYR A 52 -3.87 -8.50 4.78
CA TYR A 52 -3.07 -7.95 3.67
C TYR A 52 -1.88 -7.13 4.20
N PHE A 53 -2.10 -6.39 5.29
CA PHE A 53 -1.09 -5.51 5.85
C PHE A 53 -0.04 -6.27 6.66
N TRP A 54 1.18 -5.79 6.58
CA TRP A 54 2.29 -6.28 7.39
C TRP A 54 2.17 -5.77 8.82
N HIS A 55 2.31 -6.68 9.78
CA HIS A 55 2.33 -6.38 11.21
C HIS A 55 3.74 -6.67 11.74
N PRO A 56 4.70 -5.73 11.54
CA PRO A 56 6.09 -5.98 11.83
C PRO A 56 6.31 -6.26 13.32
N THR A 57 7.05 -7.33 13.61
CA THR A 57 7.65 -7.48 14.94
C THR A 57 8.78 -6.47 15.14
N PRO A 58 9.12 -6.10 16.40
CA PRO A 58 10.26 -5.23 16.67
C PRO A 58 11.58 -5.73 16.05
N ASP A 59 11.80 -7.05 16.04
CA ASP A 59 12.98 -7.67 15.46
C ASP A 59 13.03 -7.52 13.93
N GLU A 60 11.89 -7.70 13.25
CA GLU A 60 11.80 -7.53 11.80
C GLU A 60 11.99 -6.06 11.42
N MET A 61 11.38 -5.13 12.17
CA MET A 61 11.58 -3.69 11.96
C MET A 61 13.03 -3.28 12.18
N ALA A 62 13.68 -3.80 13.23
CA ALA A 62 15.10 -3.58 13.47
C ALA A 62 15.98 -4.14 12.34
N GLN A 63 15.65 -5.34 11.84
CA GLN A 63 16.35 -5.94 10.71
C GLN A 63 16.22 -5.08 9.45
N TRP A 64 14.99 -4.67 9.10
CA TRP A 64 14.72 -3.80 7.95
C TRP A 64 15.51 -2.50 8.06
N ASN A 65 15.44 -1.82 9.21
CA ASN A 65 16.16 -0.56 9.45
C ASN A 65 17.68 -0.72 9.31
N MET A 66 18.25 -1.82 9.79
CA MET A 66 19.67 -2.12 9.64
C MET A 66 20.04 -2.32 8.16
N GLU A 67 19.27 -3.14 7.42
CA GLU A 67 19.52 -3.41 6.00
C GLU A 67 19.33 -2.16 5.14
N TRP A 68 18.28 -1.39 5.38
CA TRP A 68 18.04 -0.09 4.74
C TRP A 68 19.24 0.83 4.95
N ASN A 69 19.64 1.06 6.20
CA ASN A 69 20.74 1.97 6.53
C ASN A 69 22.10 1.52 6.00
N ALA A 70 22.34 0.21 5.85
CA ALA A 70 23.56 -0.32 5.25
C ALA A 70 23.56 -0.27 3.70
N THR A 71 22.39 -0.18 3.07
CA THR A 71 22.26 -0.18 1.61
C THR A 71 22.71 1.18 1.03
N PRO A 72 23.54 1.24 -0.03
CA PRO A 72 23.91 2.51 -0.67
C PRO A 72 22.70 3.24 -1.28
N VAL A 73 22.72 4.58 -1.28
CA VAL A 73 21.60 5.42 -1.75
C VAL A 73 21.18 5.09 -3.19
N ASN A 74 22.14 4.91 -4.10
CA ASN A 74 21.86 4.56 -5.49
C ASN A 74 21.15 3.21 -5.64
N VAL A 75 21.36 2.29 -4.70
CA VAL A 75 20.66 1.00 -4.65
C VAL A 75 19.27 1.18 -4.03
N ARG A 76 19.14 1.94 -2.95
CA ARG A 76 17.83 2.23 -2.30
C ARG A 76 16.82 2.84 -3.27
N LEU A 77 17.29 3.73 -4.15
CA LEU A 77 16.45 4.41 -5.14
C LEU A 77 16.16 3.55 -6.38
N SER A 78 16.76 2.36 -6.51
CA SER A 78 16.53 1.47 -7.63
C SER A 78 15.12 0.87 -7.60
N PRO A 79 14.45 0.70 -8.76
CA PRO A 79 13.22 -0.09 -8.86
C PRO A 79 13.37 -1.55 -8.39
N SER A 80 14.60 -2.09 -8.40
CA SER A 80 14.90 -3.47 -8.00
C SER A 80 15.10 -3.65 -6.49
N MET A 81 15.16 -2.56 -5.71
CA MET A 81 15.33 -2.64 -4.26
C MET A 81 14.09 -3.26 -3.63
N PRO A 82 14.22 -4.35 -2.85
CA PRO A 82 13.09 -4.86 -2.09
C PRO A 82 12.64 -3.86 -1.02
N THR A 83 11.33 -3.68 -0.90
CA THR A 83 10.71 -2.84 0.13
C THR A 83 9.85 -3.69 1.06
N PRO A 84 9.71 -3.34 2.34
CA PRO A 84 8.78 -4.03 3.22
C PRO A 84 7.37 -3.99 2.62
N PRO A 85 6.53 -5.00 2.89
CA PRO A 85 5.12 -4.89 2.61
C PRO A 85 4.51 -3.71 3.39
N TRP A 86 3.41 -3.16 2.90
CA TRP A 86 2.72 -2.07 3.56
C TRP A 86 2.17 -2.51 4.91
N ASP A 87 2.48 -1.78 5.97
CA ASP A 87 1.64 -1.77 7.17
C ASP A 87 0.49 -0.76 6.98
N PHE A 88 -0.58 -0.94 7.76
CA PHE A 88 -1.81 -0.17 7.60
C PHE A 88 -1.63 1.31 7.95
N GLU A 89 -0.91 1.59 9.05
CA GLU A 89 -0.66 2.96 9.53
C GLU A 89 0.15 3.75 8.50
N SER A 90 1.22 3.17 7.95
CA SER A 90 2.02 3.78 6.90
C SER A 90 1.20 4.07 5.63
N MET A 91 0.30 3.17 5.25
CA MET A 91 -0.59 3.39 4.09
C MET A 91 -1.49 4.61 4.34
N LEU A 92 -2.14 4.68 5.50
CA LEU A 92 -3.03 5.79 5.82
C LEU A 92 -2.28 7.12 5.99
N ALA A 93 -1.16 7.12 6.71
CA ALA A 93 -0.31 8.30 6.85
C ALA A 93 0.14 8.83 5.48
N SER A 94 0.52 7.93 4.56
CA SER A 94 0.86 8.31 3.19
C SER A 94 -0.32 8.85 2.39
N LEU A 95 -1.54 8.36 2.64
CA LEU A 95 -2.76 8.95 2.05
C LEU A 95 -3.04 10.35 2.61
N TRP A 96 -2.77 10.56 3.90
CA TRP A 96 -3.02 11.83 4.59
C TRP A 96 -2.02 12.91 4.18
N ASP A 97 -0.72 12.58 4.19
CA ASP A 97 0.39 13.49 3.90
C ASP A 97 0.54 13.78 2.40
N GLY A 98 -0.03 12.95 1.53
CA GLY A 98 0.03 13.14 0.09
C GLY A 98 -0.59 14.45 -0.38
N GLU A 99 0.12 15.18 -1.25
CA GLU A 99 -0.30 16.47 -1.81
C GLU A 99 -1.16 16.25 -3.07
N TYR A 100 -2.35 15.68 -2.88
CA TYR A 100 -3.32 15.44 -3.94
C TYR A 100 -4.75 15.36 -3.40
N ASP A 101 -5.72 15.56 -4.29
CA ASP A 101 -7.14 15.29 -4.01
C ASP A 101 -7.56 13.96 -4.61
N LEU A 102 -8.32 13.16 -3.84
CA LEU A 102 -9.02 12.00 -4.37
C LEU A 102 -10.29 12.46 -5.09
N ILE A 103 -10.42 12.12 -6.38
CA ILE A 103 -11.53 12.62 -7.22
C ILE A 103 -12.69 11.64 -7.23
N GLU A 104 -12.53 10.48 -7.86
CA GLU A 104 -13.61 9.48 -7.97
C GLU A 104 -13.08 8.10 -8.37
N ILE A 105 -13.94 7.09 -8.23
CA ILE A 105 -13.78 5.80 -8.87
C ILE A 105 -14.88 5.65 -9.91
N HIS A 106 -14.52 5.40 -11.17
CA HIS A 106 -15.48 5.20 -12.25
C HIS A 106 -15.14 3.96 -13.09
N ALA A 107 -16.12 3.43 -13.82
CA ALA A 107 -15.88 2.35 -14.79
C ALA A 107 -15.24 2.93 -16.07
N TYR A 108 -14.23 2.23 -16.60
CA TYR A 108 -13.45 2.66 -17.76
C TYR A 108 -13.08 1.44 -18.62
N GLU A 109 -13.56 1.36 -19.86
CA GLU A 109 -13.18 0.35 -20.86
C GLU A 109 -13.18 -1.12 -20.36
N GLY A 110 -14.17 -1.50 -19.54
CA GLY A 110 -14.26 -2.86 -18.97
C GLY A 110 -13.46 -3.07 -17.68
N HIS A 111 -12.77 -2.04 -17.21
CA HIS A 111 -12.07 -1.96 -15.93
C HIS A 111 -12.64 -0.83 -15.06
N HIS A 112 -11.97 -0.52 -13.95
CA HIS A 112 -12.25 0.65 -13.13
C HIS A 112 -11.02 1.55 -13.03
N SER A 113 -11.27 2.83 -12.77
CA SER A 113 -10.26 3.86 -12.69
C SER A 113 -10.49 4.68 -11.42
N MET A 114 -9.48 4.73 -10.55
CA MET A 114 -9.42 5.65 -9.41
C MET A 114 -8.67 6.90 -9.84
N SER A 115 -9.35 8.04 -9.86
CA SER A 115 -8.79 9.32 -10.28
C SER A 115 -8.36 10.18 -9.10
N PHE A 116 -7.25 10.87 -9.24
CA PHE A 116 -6.71 11.80 -8.26
C PHE A 116 -6.08 13.02 -8.97
N GLU A 117 -6.01 14.16 -8.27
CA GLU A 117 -5.41 15.39 -8.79
C GLU A 117 -4.22 15.80 -7.90
N PRO A 118 -2.97 15.67 -8.38
CA PRO A 118 -1.80 16.12 -7.63
C PRO A 118 -1.67 17.63 -7.63
N HIS A 119 -1.34 18.21 -6.47
CA HIS A 119 -1.14 19.66 -6.31
C HIS A 119 0.32 20.07 -6.53
N ALA A 120 1.26 19.14 -6.40
CA ALA A 120 2.69 19.37 -6.61
C ALA A 120 3.41 18.11 -7.11
N TYR A 121 4.67 18.24 -7.52
CA TYR A 121 5.53 17.09 -7.81
C TYR A 121 6.84 17.22 -7.01
N PRO A 122 7.21 16.22 -6.19
CA PRO A 122 6.49 14.96 -5.91
C PRO A 122 5.27 15.15 -5.00
N PHE A 123 4.17 14.42 -5.26
CA PHE A 123 2.92 14.49 -4.46
C PHE A 123 2.80 13.40 -3.37
N GLY A 124 3.83 12.59 -3.15
CA GLY A 124 3.79 11.43 -2.22
C GLY A 124 3.69 10.06 -2.90
N GLY A 125 3.50 10.02 -4.22
CA GLY A 125 3.46 8.78 -5.01
C GLY A 125 2.12 8.03 -4.89
N THR A 126 2.03 6.89 -5.58
CA THR A 126 0.77 6.13 -5.75
C THR A 126 0.72 4.82 -4.95
N GLY A 127 1.79 4.49 -4.22
CA GLY A 127 1.92 3.19 -3.54
C GLY A 127 0.84 2.95 -2.48
N CYS A 128 0.43 3.97 -1.74
CA CYS A 128 -0.62 3.88 -0.74
C CYS A 128 -2.01 3.65 -1.37
N MET A 129 -2.29 4.28 -2.52
CA MET A 129 -3.53 4.04 -3.27
C MET A 129 -3.57 2.62 -3.86
N VAL A 130 -2.42 2.12 -4.32
CA VAL A 130 -2.29 0.71 -4.76
C VAL A 130 -2.56 -0.23 -3.61
N ALA A 131 -1.95 -0.01 -2.44
CA ALA A 131 -2.18 -0.84 -1.25
C ALA A 131 -3.65 -0.85 -0.83
N MET A 132 -4.31 0.32 -0.87
CA MET A 132 -5.75 0.44 -0.62
C MET A 132 -6.60 -0.34 -1.63
N LEU A 133 -6.22 -0.36 -2.91
CA LEU A 133 -6.93 -1.16 -3.92
C LEU A 133 -6.72 -2.67 -3.70
N GLU A 134 -5.48 -3.08 -3.45
CA GLU A 134 -5.11 -4.48 -3.31
C GLU A 134 -5.62 -5.10 -1.99
N CYS A 135 -5.77 -4.32 -0.91
CA CYS A 135 -6.26 -4.84 0.36
C CYS A 135 -7.71 -5.36 0.26
N PHE A 136 -8.54 -4.75 -0.60
CA PHE A 136 -9.88 -5.24 -0.93
C PHE A 136 -9.87 -6.36 -1.99
N GLY A 137 -8.69 -6.82 -2.42
CA GLY A 137 -8.50 -7.92 -3.36
C GLY A 137 -8.55 -7.50 -4.84
N ASN A 138 -8.55 -6.21 -5.16
CA ASN A 138 -8.51 -5.76 -6.55
C ASN A 138 -7.12 -5.94 -7.14
N THR A 139 -7.04 -6.07 -8.47
CA THR A 139 -5.78 -6.17 -9.21
C THR A 139 -5.47 -4.87 -9.94
N VAL A 140 -4.35 -4.22 -9.62
CA VAL A 140 -3.92 -3.01 -10.33
C VAL A 140 -3.31 -3.36 -11.69
N ILE A 141 -3.75 -2.65 -12.73
CA ILE A 141 -3.34 -2.87 -14.13
C ILE A 141 -2.27 -1.86 -14.54
N GLY A 142 -2.44 -0.60 -14.17
CA GLY A 142 -1.56 0.48 -14.61
C GLY A 142 -1.85 1.79 -13.92
N ILE A 143 -0.91 2.72 -14.08
CA ILE A 143 -0.90 4.01 -13.41
C ILE A 143 -0.54 5.08 -14.44
N ASP A 144 -1.31 6.15 -14.45
CA ASP A 144 -1.01 7.41 -15.14
C ASP A 144 -0.91 8.50 -14.07
N ASP A 145 0.31 8.83 -13.63
CA ASP A 145 0.58 9.80 -12.56
C ASP A 145 0.85 11.21 -13.10
N GLY A 146 0.42 11.49 -14.34
CA GLY A 146 0.69 12.73 -15.05
C GLY A 146 1.95 12.69 -15.91
N THR A 147 2.76 11.63 -15.81
CA THR A 147 3.91 11.39 -16.72
C THR A 147 3.57 10.47 -17.90
N GLY A 148 2.32 10.01 -17.97
CA GLY A 148 1.82 9.06 -18.96
C GLY A 148 1.54 7.69 -18.35
N PHE A 149 0.72 6.91 -19.04
CA PHE A 149 0.33 5.58 -18.58
C PHE A 149 1.50 4.59 -18.62
N ALA A 150 1.72 3.89 -17.51
CA ALA A 150 2.63 2.76 -17.40
C ALA A 150 1.91 1.52 -16.83
N PRO A 151 2.13 0.31 -17.38
CA PRO A 151 1.67 -0.92 -16.77
C PRO A 151 2.22 -1.07 -15.35
N PHE A 152 1.36 -1.46 -14.42
CA PHE A 152 1.76 -1.62 -13.03
C PHE A 152 2.68 -2.82 -12.89
N LYS A 153 3.77 -2.63 -12.17
CA LYS A 153 4.75 -3.67 -11.84
C LYS A 153 4.99 -3.63 -10.34
N PRO A 154 4.56 -4.67 -9.58
CA PRO A 154 4.85 -4.76 -8.16
C PRO A 154 6.35 -4.68 -7.90
N ARG A 155 6.74 -3.95 -6.86
CA ARG A 155 8.13 -3.96 -6.38
C ARG A 155 8.43 -5.31 -5.71
N PRO A 156 9.69 -5.77 -5.73
CA PRO A 156 10.09 -6.91 -4.93
C PRO A 156 9.76 -6.65 -3.45
N ILE A 157 9.12 -7.61 -2.80
CA ILE A 157 8.79 -7.51 -1.37
C ILE A 157 9.96 -8.05 -0.56
N TRP A 158 10.39 -7.26 0.42
CA TRP A 158 11.39 -7.66 1.41
C TRP A 158 10.84 -8.79 2.28
N GLN A 159 11.69 -9.76 2.57
CA GLN A 159 11.36 -10.90 3.41
C GLN A 159 12.33 -10.92 4.59
N PRO A 160 11.85 -10.98 5.84
CA PRO A 160 12.71 -11.07 7.00
C PRO A 160 13.54 -12.35 6.94
N LYS A 161 14.78 -12.27 7.43
CA LYS A 161 15.61 -13.46 7.53
C LYS A 161 15.19 -14.18 8.80
N ALA A 162 14.91 -15.47 8.71
CA ALA A 162 14.60 -16.27 9.89
C ALA A 162 15.69 -16.07 10.96
N SER A 163 15.29 -15.69 12.17
CA SER A 163 16.23 -15.52 13.27
C SER A 163 16.91 -16.87 13.56
N ILE A 164 18.24 -16.86 13.69
CA ILE A 164 19.06 -18.05 14.03
C ILE A 164 18.54 -18.75 15.31
N THR A 165 17.81 -18.03 16.16
CA THR A 165 17.19 -18.51 17.39
C THR A 165 16.12 -19.57 17.16
N GLN A 166 15.36 -19.53 16.05
CA GLN A 166 14.36 -20.57 15.74
C GLN A 166 15.01 -21.88 15.24
N GLN A 167 16.14 -21.81 14.53
CA GLN A 167 16.87 -23.01 14.12
C GLN A 167 17.34 -23.81 15.33
N LYS A 168 17.87 -23.17 16.38
CA LYS A 168 18.41 -23.88 17.56
C LYS A 168 17.36 -24.64 18.39
N LYS A 169 16.08 -24.25 18.36
CA LYS A 169 15.01 -25.00 19.06
C LYS A 169 14.67 -26.32 18.36
N SER A 170 14.82 -26.40 17.04
CA SER A 170 14.56 -27.65 16.28
C SER A 170 15.61 -28.74 16.56
N TRP A 171 16.86 -28.38 16.82
CA TRP A 171 17.94 -29.33 17.12
C TRP A 171 17.89 -29.93 18.53
N GLN A 172 17.15 -29.32 19.47
CA GLN A 172 17.04 -29.83 20.84
C GLN A 172 15.91 -30.85 21.03
N PHE A 173 14.98 -30.98 20.09
CA PHE A 173 13.87 -31.94 20.16
C PHE A 173 14.21 -33.35 19.60
N TRP A 174 15.37 -33.54 18.98
CA TRP A 174 15.82 -34.82 18.41
C TRP A 174 16.90 -35.55 19.24
N ARG A 175 17.10 -35.14 20.50
CA ARG A 175 17.99 -35.81 21.45
C ARG A 175 17.26 -36.15 22.74
N LYS A 176 16.37 -37.14 22.71
CA LYS A 176 16.01 -37.95 23.87
C LYS A 176 15.80 -39.39 23.43
#